data_AF-A0A9D1TSR0-F1
#
_entry.id   AF-A0A9D1TSR0-F1
#
_cell.length_a   1.000
_cell.length_b   1.000
_cell.length_c   1.000
_cell.angle_alpha   90.00
_cell.angle_beta   90.00
_cell.angle_gamma   90.00
#
_symmetry.space_group_name_H-M   'P 1'
#
loop_
_entity.id
_entity.type
_entity.pdbx_description
1 polymer ?
#
loop_
_entity_poly.entity_id
_entity_poly.type
_entity_poly.pdbx_seq_one_letter_code
_entity_poly.pdbx_strand_id
1 'polypeptide(L)'
;MIDFDTKFHDFYEKWIKDNQGKYTYDEMESKVGEVYDLWKNAQDSELGCSISQYLAGLTDDEVTKMFVSSFEEGLEPSSALIDEVENREACIEDIKKLLRAEIDDDIKMHISNILLEIGRAGECKDIFVEWLLDTDCSEELRDVAVEILKDYADDVYDKLMEHIDDADIDTQTLVAEVVVYAEKNDKTFDLLEKLFKSGANTALYAGYLGKYGDERAAAMLYKALDTCNYLEFTEIRNAIEVLGGVVDEEYRDFSDDEYYKAIKHLK
;
A
#
# COMPACT_ATOMS: atom_id res chain seq x y z
N MET A 1 11.08 -8.79 24.10
CA MET A 1 10.17 -9.82 23.53
C MET A 1 10.89 -11.14 23.24
N ILE A 2 10.20 -12.26 22.91
CA ILE A 2 10.85 -13.42 22.26
C ILE A 2 10.88 -13.15 20.77
N ASP A 3 12.08 -13.05 20.20
CA ASP A 3 12.28 -12.87 18.76
C ASP A 3 12.27 -14.25 18.06
N PHE A 4 11.09 -14.61 17.55
CA PHE A 4 10.92 -15.86 16.84
C PHE A 4 11.59 -15.87 15.45
N ASP A 5 11.78 -14.72 14.80
CA ASP A 5 12.39 -14.68 13.47
C ASP A 5 13.89 -14.94 13.54
N THR A 6 14.58 -14.36 14.53
CA THR A 6 15.98 -14.71 14.82
C THR A 6 16.11 -16.21 15.15
N LYS A 7 15.19 -16.77 15.93
CA LYS A 7 15.16 -18.22 16.23
C LYS A 7 14.96 -19.07 14.98
N PHE A 8 14.10 -18.65 14.05
CA PHE A 8 13.91 -19.35 12.77
C PHE A 8 15.16 -19.27 11.90
N HIS A 9 15.78 -18.09 11.80
CA HIS A 9 17.01 -17.89 11.05
C HIS A 9 18.13 -18.83 11.51
N ASP A 10 18.37 -18.90 12.82
CA ASP A 10 19.37 -19.80 13.41
C ASP A 10 19.08 -21.28 13.12
N PHE A 11 17.79 -21.67 13.19
CA PHE A 11 17.37 -23.03 12.86
C PHE A 11 17.57 -23.34 11.37
N TYR A 12 17.19 -22.42 10.49
CA TYR A 12 17.31 -22.57 9.05
C TYR A 12 18.78 -22.65 8.61
N GLU A 13 19.66 -21.82 9.16
CA GLU A 13 21.11 -21.92 8.93
C GLU A 13 21.66 -23.29 9.32
N LYS A 14 21.26 -23.80 10.48
CA LYS A 14 21.69 -25.13 10.93
C LYS A 14 21.16 -26.21 10.01
N TRP A 15 19.89 -26.11 9.60
CA TRP A 15 19.28 -27.05 8.66
C TRP A 15 20.01 -27.06 7.32
N ILE A 16 20.41 -25.89 6.79
CA ILE A 16 21.25 -25.79 5.57
C ILE A 16 22.56 -26.55 5.78
N LYS A 17 23.27 -26.28 6.89
CA LYS A 17 24.56 -26.94 7.20
C LYS A 17 24.42 -28.46 7.28
N ASP A 18 23.38 -28.96 7.94
CA ASP A 18 23.09 -30.39 8.11
C ASP A 18 22.63 -31.10 6.82
N ASN A 19 22.24 -30.32 5.80
CA ASN A 19 21.79 -30.81 4.50
C ASN A 19 22.69 -30.37 3.33
N GLN A 20 23.88 -29.83 3.61
CA GLN A 20 24.87 -29.52 2.59
C GLN A 20 25.21 -30.76 1.76
N GLY A 21 25.17 -30.60 0.44
CA GLY A 21 25.46 -31.67 -0.53
C GLY A 21 24.30 -32.65 -0.76
N LYS A 22 23.17 -32.53 -0.04
CA LYS A 22 21.94 -33.30 -0.32
C LYS A 22 21.02 -32.59 -1.30
N TYR A 23 21.02 -31.26 -1.29
CA TYR A 23 20.18 -30.39 -2.11
C TYR A 23 21.02 -29.35 -2.83
N THR A 24 20.54 -28.88 -3.98
CA THR A 24 21.01 -27.64 -4.62
C THR A 24 20.48 -26.41 -3.88
N TYR A 25 20.97 -25.22 -4.24
CA TYR A 25 20.50 -23.97 -3.66
C TYR A 25 19.00 -23.75 -3.93
N ASP A 26 18.56 -23.89 -5.18
CA ASP A 26 17.14 -23.75 -5.58
C ASP A 26 16.24 -24.76 -4.86
N GLU A 27 16.72 -26.00 -4.65
CA GLU A 27 15.99 -27.02 -3.88
C GLU A 27 15.88 -26.64 -2.39
N MET A 28 16.91 -26.03 -1.80
CA MET A 28 16.85 -25.53 -0.43
C MET A 28 15.87 -24.36 -0.30
N GLU A 29 15.89 -23.40 -1.23
CA GLU A 29 14.94 -22.27 -1.23
C GLU A 29 13.49 -22.75 -1.34
N SER A 30 13.23 -23.76 -2.17
CA SER A 30 11.88 -24.36 -2.29
C SER A 30 11.37 -25.03 -1.01
N LYS A 31 12.27 -25.32 -0.05
CA LYS A 31 11.96 -26.02 1.20
C LYS A 31 11.76 -25.10 2.40
N VAL A 32 11.90 -23.78 2.26
CA VAL A 32 11.78 -22.83 3.38
C VAL A 32 10.48 -23.05 4.17
N GLY A 33 9.34 -23.23 3.50
CA GLY A 33 8.06 -23.51 4.15
C GLY A 33 8.06 -24.83 4.95
N GLU A 34 8.58 -25.91 4.38
CA GLU A 34 8.71 -27.19 5.11
C GLU A 34 9.61 -27.05 6.35
N VAL A 35 10.72 -26.32 6.22
CA VAL A 35 11.67 -26.10 7.32
C VAL A 35 11.08 -25.20 8.40
N TYR A 36 10.29 -24.21 8.01
CA TYR A 36 9.52 -23.36 8.91
C TYR A 36 8.55 -24.18 9.76
N ASP A 37 7.75 -25.06 9.14
CA ASP A 37 6.85 -25.96 9.86
C ASP A 37 7.61 -26.90 10.80
N LEU A 38 8.75 -27.44 10.36
CA LEU A 38 9.60 -28.28 11.19
C LEU A 38 10.11 -27.53 12.43
N TRP A 39 10.57 -26.30 12.25
CA TRP A 39 11.06 -25.44 13.32
C TRP A 39 9.96 -25.09 14.32
N LYS A 40 8.80 -24.62 13.84
CA LYS A 40 7.68 -24.18 14.70
C LYS A 40 7.18 -25.29 15.62
N ASN A 41 7.26 -26.54 15.14
CA ASN A 41 6.86 -27.74 15.88
C ASN A 41 8.00 -28.47 16.60
N ALA A 42 9.26 -28.06 16.42
CA ALA A 42 10.39 -28.63 17.14
C ALA A 42 10.39 -28.18 18.61
N GLN A 43 10.98 -28.99 19.47
CA GLN A 43 11.18 -28.63 20.87
C GLN A 43 12.13 -27.44 20.98
N ASP A 44 11.67 -26.33 21.56
CA ASP A 44 12.52 -25.20 21.93
C ASP A 44 13.01 -25.36 23.38
N SER A 45 14.30 -25.15 23.59
CA SER A 45 14.96 -25.35 24.89
C SER A 45 14.66 -24.24 25.90
N GLU A 46 14.39 -23.02 25.42
CA GLU A 46 14.09 -21.85 26.25
C GLU A 46 12.62 -21.86 26.68
N LEU A 47 11.72 -22.23 25.76
CA LEU A 47 10.28 -22.34 26.03
C LEU A 47 9.90 -23.63 26.78
N GLY A 48 10.74 -24.66 26.73
CA GLY A 48 10.42 -25.98 27.30
C GLY A 48 9.31 -26.73 26.56
N CYS A 49 8.83 -26.20 25.43
CA CYS A 49 7.86 -26.79 24.52
C CYS A 49 8.14 -26.31 23.08
N SER A 50 7.34 -26.69 22.08
CA SER A 50 7.46 -26.08 20.75
C SER A 50 6.87 -24.67 20.71
N ILE A 51 7.24 -23.87 19.70
CA ILE A 51 6.70 -22.51 19.53
C ILE A 51 5.20 -22.57 19.27
N SER A 52 4.74 -23.52 18.44
CA SER A 52 3.31 -23.77 18.23
C SER A 52 2.57 -24.05 19.54
N GLN A 53 3.16 -24.85 20.44
CA GLN A 53 2.55 -25.18 21.73
C GLN A 53 2.54 -23.99 22.68
N TYR A 54 3.61 -23.20 22.69
CA TYR A 54 3.71 -21.99 23.49
C TYR A 54 2.62 -20.99 23.09
N LEU A 55 2.54 -20.65 21.80
CA LEU A 55 1.56 -19.70 21.27
C LEU A 55 0.12 -20.18 21.46
N ALA A 56 -0.16 -21.46 21.16
CA ALA A 56 -1.48 -22.06 21.39
C ALA A 56 -1.90 -22.08 22.89
N GLY A 57 -0.93 -22.01 23.81
CA GLY A 57 -1.18 -21.94 25.25
C GLY A 57 -1.58 -20.55 25.74
N LEU A 58 -1.37 -19.50 24.95
CA LEU A 58 -1.73 -18.12 25.27
C LEU A 58 -3.21 -17.87 24.98
N THR A 59 -3.84 -17.02 25.79
CA THR A 59 -5.17 -16.47 25.53
C THR A 59 -5.14 -15.45 24.37
N ASP A 60 -6.29 -15.17 23.76
CA ASP A 60 -6.39 -14.20 22.66
C ASP A 60 -5.93 -12.80 23.05
N ASP A 61 -6.20 -12.39 24.31
CA ASP A 61 -5.71 -11.12 24.88
C ASP A 61 -4.18 -11.12 25.05
N GLU A 62 -3.59 -12.24 25.46
CA GLU A 62 -2.13 -12.36 25.57
C GLU A 62 -1.45 -12.33 24.19
N VAL A 63 -2.02 -13.01 23.19
CA VAL A 63 -1.51 -12.99 21.81
C VAL A 63 -1.61 -11.58 21.22
N THR A 64 -2.76 -10.92 21.36
CA THR A 64 -2.97 -9.55 20.86
C THR A 64 -2.03 -8.56 21.54
N LYS A 65 -1.85 -8.65 22.87
CA LYS A 65 -0.87 -7.82 23.58
C LYS A 65 0.55 -8.08 23.11
N MET A 66 0.92 -9.34 22.93
CA MET A 66 2.24 -9.70 22.44
C MET A 66 2.48 -9.09 21.04
N PHE A 67 1.49 -9.18 20.16
CA PHE A 67 1.51 -8.59 18.83
C PHE A 67 1.67 -7.07 18.85
N VAL A 68 0.85 -6.35 19.62
CA VAL A 68 0.94 -4.88 19.70
C VAL A 68 2.27 -4.44 20.31
N SER A 69 2.75 -5.13 21.35
CA SER A 69 4.02 -4.80 21.98
C SER A 69 5.22 -5.03 21.06
N SER A 70 5.09 -5.79 19.95
CA SER A 70 6.19 -6.02 19.01
C SER A 70 6.67 -4.70 18.41
N PHE A 71 5.73 -3.80 18.12
CA PHE A 71 6.03 -2.49 17.53
C PHE A 71 6.73 -1.52 18.50
N GLU A 72 6.50 -1.65 19.82
CA GLU A 72 7.07 -0.73 20.83
C GLU A 72 8.60 -0.83 20.94
N GLU A 73 9.18 -1.97 20.58
CA GLU A 73 10.64 -2.19 20.57
C GLU A 73 11.30 -1.76 19.24
N GLY A 74 10.53 -1.17 18.30
CA GLY A 74 10.98 -0.89 16.93
C GLY A 74 11.17 -2.17 16.10
N LEU A 75 10.47 -3.23 16.48
CA LEU A 75 10.50 -4.54 15.84
C LEU A 75 9.16 -4.81 15.16
N GLU A 76 9.15 -5.76 14.23
CA GLU A 76 7.92 -6.27 13.63
C GLU A 76 7.47 -7.56 14.34
N PRO A 77 6.16 -7.83 14.41
CA PRO A 77 5.66 -9.12 14.87
C PRO A 77 6.25 -10.23 14.01
N SER A 78 6.87 -11.22 14.65
CA SER A 78 7.43 -12.37 13.94
C SER A 78 6.38 -13.10 13.11
N SER A 79 6.81 -13.78 12.05
CA SER A 79 5.89 -14.58 11.20
C SER A 79 5.09 -15.59 12.02
N ALA A 80 5.70 -16.20 13.05
CA ALA A 80 5.02 -17.19 13.90
C ALA A 80 3.87 -16.58 14.73
N LEU A 81 4.02 -15.31 15.14
CA LEU A 81 3.00 -14.57 15.87
C LEU A 81 1.89 -14.06 14.93
N ILE A 82 2.25 -13.62 13.72
CA ILE A 82 1.27 -13.25 12.67
C ILE A 82 0.39 -14.45 12.33
N ASP A 83 0.99 -15.62 12.08
CA ASP A 83 0.24 -16.87 11.87
C ASP A 83 -0.74 -17.15 13.01
N GLU A 84 -0.31 -16.96 14.27
CA GLU A 84 -1.17 -17.24 15.42
C GLU A 84 -2.34 -16.25 15.50
N VAL A 85 -2.11 -14.99 15.17
CA VAL A 85 -3.17 -13.96 15.07
C VAL A 85 -4.14 -14.30 13.94
N GLU A 86 -3.64 -14.68 12.77
CA GLU A 86 -4.45 -15.06 11.61
C GLU A 86 -5.38 -16.25 11.92
N ASN A 87 -4.89 -17.22 12.68
CA ASN A 87 -5.66 -18.40 13.07
C ASN A 87 -6.73 -18.13 14.15
N ARG A 88 -6.83 -16.90 14.67
CA ARG A 88 -7.73 -16.52 15.78
C ARG A 88 -8.60 -15.32 15.42
N GLU A 89 -9.87 -15.60 15.11
CA GLU A 89 -10.85 -14.56 14.76
C GLU A 89 -10.95 -13.45 15.82
N ALA A 90 -10.88 -13.79 17.11
CA ALA A 90 -10.92 -12.81 18.19
C ALA A 90 -9.73 -11.84 18.15
N CYS A 91 -8.51 -12.34 17.88
CA CYS A 91 -7.33 -11.50 17.72
C CYS A 91 -7.47 -10.57 16.51
N ILE A 92 -7.99 -11.07 15.38
CA ILE A 92 -8.26 -10.25 14.21
C ILE A 92 -9.25 -9.12 14.54
N GLU A 93 -10.36 -9.45 15.20
CA GLU A 93 -11.34 -8.44 15.62
C GLU A 93 -10.75 -7.42 16.61
N ASP A 94 -9.82 -7.83 17.46
CA ASP A 94 -9.16 -6.92 18.40
C ASP A 94 -8.16 -6.00 17.70
N ILE A 95 -7.32 -6.48 16.77
CA ILE A 95 -6.41 -5.60 16.01
C ILE A 95 -7.17 -4.64 15.07
N LYS A 96 -8.31 -5.04 14.50
CA LYS A 96 -9.16 -4.12 13.71
C LYS A 96 -9.68 -2.96 14.56
N LYS A 97 -10.04 -3.21 15.82
CA LYS A 97 -10.48 -2.13 16.74
C LYS A 97 -9.36 -1.12 17.01
N LEU A 98 -8.11 -1.56 16.98
CA LEU A 98 -6.95 -0.67 17.20
C LEU A 98 -6.79 0.38 16.11
N LEU A 99 -7.27 0.13 14.88
CA LEU A 99 -7.25 1.12 13.80
C LEU A 99 -8.06 2.39 14.14
N ARG A 100 -9.07 2.28 15.01
CA ARG A 100 -9.84 3.43 15.52
C ARG A 100 -9.38 3.92 16.89
N ALA A 101 -8.40 3.27 17.49
CA ALA A 101 -7.92 3.63 18.81
C ALA A 101 -6.94 4.81 18.74
N GLU A 102 -6.88 5.57 19.84
CA GLU A 102 -5.88 6.61 20.06
C GLU A 102 -4.53 5.97 20.43
N ILE A 103 -3.89 5.39 19.42
CA ILE A 103 -2.56 4.78 19.48
C ILE A 103 -1.67 5.40 18.41
N ASP A 104 -0.39 5.08 18.48
CA ASP A 104 0.62 5.53 17.53
C ASP A 104 0.26 5.15 16.08
N ASP A 105 0.48 6.08 15.15
CA ASP A 105 0.12 5.89 13.75
C ASP A 105 1.02 4.85 13.07
N ASP A 106 2.28 4.69 13.47
CA ASP A 106 3.17 3.63 12.95
C ASP A 106 2.54 2.26 13.26
N ILE A 107 1.98 2.08 14.46
CA ILE A 107 1.30 0.83 14.83
C ILE A 107 0.07 0.60 13.93
N LYS A 108 -0.73 1.64 13.66
CA LYS A 108 -1.88 1.52 12.74
C LYS A 108 -1.45 1.19 11.32
N MET A 109 -0.35 1.76 10.83
CA MET A 109 0.21 1.46 9.51
C MET A 109 0.64 -0.02 9.42
N HIS A 110 1.38 -0.50 10.43
CA HIS A 110 1.77 -1.91 10.47
C HIS A 110 0.58 -2.86 10.56
N ILE A 111 -0.43 -2.57 11.38
CA ILE A 111 -1.67 -3.35 11.44
C ILE A 111 -2.34 -3.38 10.06
N SER A 112 -2.39 -2.24 9.37
CA SER A 112 -3.01 -2.13 8.05
C SER A 112 -2.28 -2.98 7.00
N ASN A 113 -0.94 -2.97 7.01
CA ASN A 113 -0.11 -3.81 6.14
C ASN A 113 -0.32 -5.31 6.44
N ILE A 114 -0.34 -5.69 7.72
CA ILE A 114 -0.56 -7.09 8.10
C ILE A 114 -1.96 -7.54 7.69
N LEU A 115 -3.00 -6.71 7.89
CA LEU A 115 -4.35 -6.99 7.42
C LEU A 115 -4.41 -7.13 5.89
N LEU A 116 -3.59 -6.38 5.15
CA LEU A 116 -3.49 -6.52 3.69
C LEU A 116 -2.83 -7.85 3.32
N GLU A 117 -1.70 -8.19 3.95
CA GLU A 117 -0.95 -9.44 3.72
C GLU A 117 -1.80 -10.69 3.97
N ILE A 118 -2.58 -10.71 5.05
CA ILE A 118 -3.47 -11.85 5.38
C ILE A 118 -4.84 -11.78 4.65
N GLY A 119 -5.04 -10.81 3.75
CA GLY A 119 -6.25 -10.71 2.93
C GLY A 119 -7.51 -10.25 3.68
N ARG A 120 -7.35 -9.52 4.78
CA ARG A 120 -8.43 -9.06 5.68
C ARG A 120 -8.63 -7.54 5.67
N ALA A 121 -7.79 -6.78 4.96
CA ALA A 121 -7.89 -5.32 4.85
C ALA A 121 -9.26 -4.85 4.30
N GLY A 122 -9.87 -5.58 3.37
CA GLY A 122 -11.18 -5.22 2.80
C GLY A 122 -12.31 -5.14 3.83
N GLU A 123 -12.17 -5.81 4.97
CA GLU A 123 -13.14 -5.75 6.08
C GLU A 123 -13.04 -4.43 6.86
N CYS A 124 -11.98 -3.67 6.65
CA CYS A 124 -11.70 -2.38 7.31
C CYS A 124 -11.85 -1.19 6.37
N LYS A 125 -12.38 -1.39 5.15
CA LYS A 125 -12.51 -0.32 4.14
C LYS A 125 -13.19 0.95 4.66
N ASP A 126 -14.17 0.81 5.54
CA ASP A 126 -14.88 1.94 6.15
C ASP A 126 -13.96 2.79 7.03
N ILE A 127 -12.98 2.19 7.71
CA ILE A 127 -11.99 2.89 8.51
C ILE A 127 -11.02 3.65 7.59
N PHE A 128 -10.56 3.02 6.52
CA PHE A 128 -9.65 3.67 5.56
C PHE A 128 -10.33 4.83 4.83
N VAL A 129 -11.62 4.71 4.50
CA VAL A 129 -12.41 5.83 3.95
C VAL A 129 -12.45 7.00 4.93
N GLU A 130 -12.67 6.73 6.21
CA GLU A 130 -12.69 7.78 7.23
C GLU A 130 -11.32 8.46 7.37
N TRP A 131 -10.23 7.69 7.40
CA TRP A 131 -8.88 8.27 7.43
C TRP A 131 -8.62 9.17 6.22
N LEU A 132 -8.94 8.70 5.01
CA LEU A 132 -8.71 9.45 3.77
C LEU A 132 -9.47 10.79 3.77
N LEU A 133 -10.72 10.79 4.21
CA LEU A 133 -11.62 11.95 4.22
C LEU A 133 -11.41 12.89 5.42
N ASP A 134 -10.74 12.44 6.47
CA ASP A 134 -10.44 13.26 7.65
C ASP A 134 -9.18 14.11 7.42
N THR A 135 -9.37 15.43 7.36
CA THR A 135 -8.27 16.39 7.18
C THR A 135 -7.37 16.53 8.40
N ASP A 136 -7.82 16.07 9.58
CA ASP A 136 -7.00 16.03 10.80
C ASP A 136 -6.21 14.71 10.91
N CYS A 137 -6.46 13.73 10.03
CA CYS A 137 -5.69 12.49 9.95
C CYS A 137 -4.29 12.76 9.36
N SER A 138 -3.28 12.03 9.84
CA SER A 138 -1.90 12.16 9.37
C SER A 138 -1.75 11.80 7.89
N GLU A 139 -0.80 12.45 7.20
CA GLU A 139 -0.54 12.21 5.78
C GLU A 139 -0.17 10.74 5.54
N GLU A 140 0.59 10.14 6.44
CA GLU A 140 1.03 8.75 6.35
C GLU A 140 -0.13 7.75 6.40
N LEU A 141 -1.12 7.96 7.28
CA LEU A 141 -2.30 7.10 7.32
C LEU A 141 -3.22 7.31 6.12
N ARG A 142 -3.32 8.55 5.62
CA ARG A 142 -4.07 8.86 4.40
C ARG A 142 -3.45 8.17 3.19
N ASP A 143 -2.12 8.13 3.09
CA ASP A 143 -1.40 7.41 2.03
C ASP A 143 -1.64 5.90 2.12
N VAL A 144 -1.57 5.31 3.31
CA VAL A 144 -1.91 3.89 3.53
C VAL A 144 -3.36 3.60 3.11
N ALA A 145 -4.30 4.48 3.48
CA ALA A 145 -5.69 4.34 3.08
C ALA A 145 -5.85 4.39 1.55
N VAL A 146 -5.17 5.31 0.86
CA VAL A 146 -5.18 5.39 -0.60
C VAL A 146 -4.68 4.10 -1.23
N GLU A 147 -3.52 3.59 -0.79
CA GLU A 147 -2.95 2.36 -1.35
C GLU A 147 -3.88 1.16 -1.19
N ILE A 148 -4.47 0.98 -0.01
CA ILE A 148 -5.40 -0.13 0.24
C ILE A 148 -6.70 0.05 -0.54
N LEU A 149 -7.29 1.24 -0.55
CA LEU A 149 -8.62 1.47 -1.12
C LEU A 149 -8.65 1.36 -2.65
N LYS A 150 -7.50 1.45 -3.35
CA LYS A 150 -7.41 1.22 -4.80
C LYS A 150 -7.94 -0.17 -5.20
N ASP A 151 -7.69 -1.18 -4.39
CA ASP A 151 -8.16 -2.56 -4.62
C ASP A 151 -9.66 -2.74 -4.31
N TYR A 152 -10.27 -1.74 -3.65
CA TYR A 152 -11.69 -1.73 -3.26
C TYR A 152 -12.43 -0.51 -3.80
N ALA A 153 -11.94 0.12 -4.87
CA ALA A 153 -12.41 1.43 -5.30
C ALA A 153 -13.92 1.45 -5.63
N ASP A 154 -14.43 0.40 -6.30
CA ASP A 154 -15.87 0.24 -6.57
C ASP A 154 -16.70 0.13 -5.28
N ASP A 155 -16.17 -0.60 -4.31
CA ASP A 155 -16.80 -0.93 -3.04
C ASP A 155 -16.98 0.28 -2.13
N VAL A 156 -16.11 1.30 -2.28
CA VAL A 156 -16.11 2.53 -1.47
C VAL A 156 -16.48 3.78 -2.26
N TYR A 157 -16.75 3.65 -3.56
CA TYR A 157 -16.97 4.76 -4.48
C TYR A 157 -17.99 5.77 -3.96
N ASP A 158 -19.18 5.29 -3.60
CA ASP A 158 -20.28 6.15 -3.16
C ASP A 158 -19.89 6.96 -1.93
N LYS A 159 -19.15 6.36 -0.98
CA LYS A 159 -18.71 7.03 0.25
C LYS A 159 -17.64 8.09 -0.02
N LEU A 160 -16.66 7.78 -0.87
CA LEU A 160 -15.60 8.74 -1.22
C LEU A 160 -16.16 9.93 -2.02
N MET A 161 -17.23 9.71 -2.78
CA MET A 161 -17.84 10.74 -3.62
C MET A 161 -19.00 11.49 -2.94
N GLU A 162 -19.40 11.08 -1.74
CA GLU A 162 -20.40 11.73 -0.89
C GLU A 162 -19.78 13.02 -0.31
N HIS A 163 -20.12 14.18 -0.88
CA HIS A 163 -19.57 15.52 -0.56
C HIS A 163 -18.22 15.91 -1.18
N ILE A 164 -17.74 15.18 -2.19
CA ILE A 164 -16.47 15.50 -2.84
C ILE A 164 -16.39 16.91 -3.44
N ASP A 165 -17.52 17.50 -3.83
CA ASP A 165 -17.58 18.85 -4.40
C ASP A 165 -17.22 19.95 -3.38
N ASP A 166 -17.49 19.71 -2.10
CA ASP A 166 -17.24 20.62 -0.98
C ASP A 166 -15.86 20.40 -0.34
N ALA A 167 -15.19 19.28 -0.65
CA ALA A 167 -13.87 18.94 -0.13
C ALA A 167 -12.77 19.86 -0.70
N ASP A 168 -11.69 20.02 0.07
CA ASP A 168 -10.49 20.72 -0.39
C ASP A 168 -9.77 19.98 -1.53
N ILE A 169 -8.81 20.66 -2.17
CA ILE A 169 -8.12 20.13 -3.35
C ILE A 169 -7.26 18.91 -3.02
N ASP A 170 -6.72 18.84 -1.81
CA ASP A 170 -5.85 17.75 -1.37
C ASP A 170 -6.68 16.48 -1.17
N THR A 171 -7.81 16.57 -0.48
CA THR A 171 -8.78 15.48 -0.33
C THR A 171 -9.37 15.06 -1.67
N GLN A 172 -9.71 16.02 -2.55
CA GLN A 172 -10.13 15.70 -3.92
C GLN A 172 -9.06 14.95 -4.70
N THR A 173 -7.78 15.29 -4.50
CA THR A 173 -6.64 14.61 -5.14
C THR A 173 -6.51 13.17 -4.65
N LEU A 174 -6.55 12.94 -3.34
CA LEU A 174 -6.46 11.59 -2.76
C LEU A 174 -7.66 10.71 -3.15
N VAL A 175 -8.88 11.27 -3.12
CA VAL A 175 -10.07 10.57 -3.60
C VAL A 175 -9.93 10.21 -5.08
N ALA A 176 -9.50 11.16 -5.93
CA ALA A 176 -9.27 10.92 -7.35
C ALA A 176 -8.29 9.77 -7.59
N GLU A 177 -7.23 9.68 -6.78
CA GLU A 177 -6.24 8.60 -6.87
C GLU A 177 -6.82 7.20 -6.63
N VAL A 178 -7.85 7.10 -5.78
CA VAL A 178 -8.58 5.86 -5.54
C VAL A 178 -9.62 5.62 -6.64
N VAL A 179 -10.50 6.58 -6.91
CA VAL A 179 -11.67 6.36 -7.78
C VAL A 179 -11.33 6.20 -9.27
N VAL A 180 -10.10 6.51 -9.69
CA VAL A 180 -9.61 6.16 -11.04
C VAL A 180 -9.55 4.64 -11.29
N TYR A 181 -9.58 3.83 -10.23
CA TYR A 181 -9.64 2.36 -10.30
C TYR A 181 -11.06 1.80 -10.29
N ALA A 182 -12.07 2.62 -9.98
CA ALA A 182 -13.48 2.21 -9.99
C ALA A 182 -14.06 2.17 -11.42
N GLU A 183 -15.28 1.66 -11.54
CA GLU A 183 -16.08 1.67 -12.75
C GLU A 183 -16.25 3.10 -13.29
N LYS A 184 -15.99 3.25 -14.59
CA LYS A 184 -16.04 4.55 -15.26
C LYS A 184 -17.44 5.13 -15.22
N ASN A 185 -17.53 6.39 -14.81
CA ASN A 185 -18.75 7.18 -14.81
C ASN A 185 -18.47 8.68 -15.01
N ASP A 186 -19.52 9.45 -15.27
CA ASP A 186 -19.37 10.88 -15.55
C ASP A 186 -18.86 11.69 -14.35
N LYS A 187 -19.26 11.33 -13.12
CA LYS A 187 -18.87 12.08 -11.92
C LYS A 187 -17.37 11.96 -11.63
N THR A 188 -16.78 10.79 -11.85
CA THR A 188 -15.32 10.61 -11.77
C THR A 188 -14.62 11.43 -12.85
N PHE A 189 -15.10 11.39 -14.09
CA PHE A 189 -14.51 12.19 -15.16
C PHE A 189 -14.56 13.69 -14.86
N ASP A 190 -15.69 14.18 -14.36
CA ASP A 190 -15.87 15.59 -13.99
C ASP A 190 -14.90 16.02 -12.87
N LEU A 191 -14.66 15.16 -11.87
CA LEU A 191 -13.66 15.40 -10.83
C LEU A 191 -12.24 15.50 -11.42
N LEU A 192 -11.84 14.54 -12.25
CA LEU A 192 -10.51 14.54 -12.87
C LEU A 192 -10.31 15.75 -13.79
N GLU A 193 -11.35 16.12 -14.55
CA GLU A 193 -11.34 17.31 -15.39
C GLU A 193 -11.20 18.59 -14.56
N LYS A 194 -11.95 18.71 -13.45
CA LYS A 194 -11.85 19.83 -12.51
C LYS A 194 -10.45 19.96 -11.94
N LEU A 195 -9.87 18.86 -11.46
CA LEU A 195 -8.51 18.82 -10.91
C LEU A 195 -7.49 19.25 -11.96
N PHE A 196 -7.52 18.67 -13.15
CA PHE A 196 -6.59 19.04 -14.23
C PHE A 196 -6.69 20.53 -14.60
N LYS A 197 -7.91 21.06 -14.73
CA LYS A 197 -8.14 22.48 -15.05
C LYS A 197 -7.73 23.45 -13.93
N SER A 198 -7.62 22.98 -12.69
CA SER A 198 -7.15 23.82 -11.57
C SER A 198 -5.70 24.28 -11.76
N GLY A 199 -4.88 23.48 -12.47
CA GLY A 199 -3.45 23.73 -12.63
C GLY A 199 -2.63 23.55 -11.34
N ALA A 200 -3.21 23.00 -10.26
CA ALA A 200 -2.50 22.82 -9.00
C ALA A 200 -1.38 21.76 -9.10
N ASN A 201 -1.64 20.66 -9.81
CA ASN A 201 -0.66 19.63 -10.10
C ASN A 201 -0.92 18.99 -11.49
N THR A 202 -0.63 19.75 -12.54
CA THR A 202 -0.92 19.36 -13.94
C THR A 202 -0.35 17.99 -14.32
N ALA A 203 0.87 17.68 -13.88
CA ALA A 203 1.54 16.42 -14.20
C ALA A 203 0.80 15.23 -13.59
N LEU A 204 0.48 15.29 -12.29
CA LEU A 204 -0.26 14.24 -11.59
C LEU A 204 -1.65 14.02 -12.21
N TYR A 205 -2.40 15.10 -12.42
CA TYR A 205 -3.77 15.00 -12.93
C TYR A 205 -3.82 14.55 -14.40
N ALA A 206 -2.80 14.86 -15.20
CA ALA A 206 -2.65 14.24 -16.52
C ALA A 206 -2.50 12.72 -16.40
N GLY A 207 -1.67 12.25 -15.46
CA GLY A 207 -1.52 10.82 -15.15
C GLY A 207 -2.84 10.16 -14.77
N TYR A 208 -3.64 10.79 -13.91
CA TYR A 208 -4.98 10.28 -13.56
C TYR A 208 -5.91 10.20 -14.77
N LEU A 209 -5.95 11.22 -15.63
CA LEU A 209 -6.76 11.21 -16.86
C LEU A 209 -6.33 10.11 -17.84
N GLY A 210 -5.02 9.93 -18.03
CA GLY A 210 -4.46 8.86 -18.86
C GLY A 210 -4.86 7.49 -18.35
N LYS A 211 -4.69 7.26 -17.04
CA LYS A 211 -5.09 6.02 -16.36
C LYS A 211 -6.59 5.74 -16.45
N TYR A 212 -7.41 6.77 -16.21
CA TYR A 212 -8.86 6.67 -16.31
C TYR A 212 -9.30 6.33 -17.74
N GLY A 213 -8.54 6.75 -18.75
CA GLY A 213 -8.66 6.22 -20.11
C GLY A 213 -9.95 6.64 -20.81
N ASP A 214 -10.45 7.85 -20.56
CA ASP A 214 -11.62 8.42 -21.23
C ASP A 214 -11.19 9.40 -22.32
N GLU A 215 -11.54 9.10 -23.57
CA GLU A 215 -11.13 9.85 -24.77
C GLU A 215 -11.57 11.32 -24.74
N ARG A 216 -12.59 11.67 -23.95
CA ARG A 216 -13.01 13.06 -23.73
C ARG A 216 -11.86 13.94 -23.21
N ALA A 217 -10.89 13.35 -22.52
CA ALA A 217 -9.71 14.06 -22.01
C ALA A 217 -8.75 14.52 -23.11
N ALA A 218 -8.74 13.89 -24.28
CA ALA A 218 -7.72 14.12 -25.30
C ALA A 218 -7.63 15.59 -25.71
N ALA A 219 -8.76 16.26 -25.94
CA ALA A 219 -8.77 17.65 -26.39
C ALA A 219 -8.14 18.62 -25.38
N MET A 220 -8.34 18.41 -24.08
CA MET A 220 -7.73 19.27 -23.04
C MET A 220 -6.25 18.94 -22.83
N LEU A 221 -5.87 17.66 -22.92
CA LEU A 221 -4.48 17.23 -22.81
C LEU A 221 -3.63 17.80 -23.95
N TYR A 222 -4.09 17.68 -25.21
CA TYR A 222 -3.39 18.25 -26.36
C TYR A 222 -3.21 19.75 -26.23
N LYS A 223 -4.23 20.48 -25.76
CA LYS A 223 -4.14 21.92 -25.54
C LYS A 223 -3.12 22.29 -24.46
N ALA A 224 -2.97 21.46 -23.42
CA ALA A 224 -2.03 21.73 -22.34
C ALA A 224 -0.56 21.60 -22.77
N LEU A 225 -0.27 20.85 -23.85
CA LEU A 225 1.09 20.75 -24.40
C LEU A 225 1.67 22.10 -24.80
N ASP A 226 0.83 23.07 -25.19
CA ASP A 226 1.27 24.39 -25.68
C ASP A 226 1.93 25.25 -24.60
N THR A 227 1.59 25.04 -23.32
CA THR A 227 2.00 25.92 -22.21
C THR A 227 2.74 25.22 -21.08
N CYS A 228 2.79 23.89 -21.08
CA CYS A 228 3.42 23.09 -20.02
C CYS A 228 4.95 23.30 -19.90
N ASN A 229 5.51 22.99 -18.74
CA ASN A 229 6.95 22.79 -18.56
C ASN A 229 7.36 21.36 -18.98
N TYR A 230 8.66 21.03 -18.97
CA TYR A 230 9.12 19.72 -19.43
C TYR A 230 8.58 18.52 -18.62
N LEU A 231 8.46 18.65 -17.29
CA LEU A 231 7.91 17.59 -16.43
C LEU A 231 6.43 17.34 -16.73
N GLU A 232 5.66 18.41 -16.86
CA GLU A 232 4.25 18.33 -17.23
C GLU A 232 4.09 17.76 -18.65
N PHE A 233 4.93 18.17 -19.60
CA PHE A 233 4.92 17.65 -20.97
C PHE A 233 5.07 16.14 -21.01
N THR A 234 6.00 15.57 -20.21
CA THR A 234 6.21 14.12 -20.21
C THR A 234 4.96 13.38 -19.74
N GLU A 235 4.30 13.84 -18.67
CA GLU A 235 3.08 13.19 -18.16
C GLU A 235 1.87 13.41 -19.07
N ILE A 236 1.69 14.62 -19.62
CA ILE A 236 0.60 14.90 -20.58
C ILE A 236 0.77 14.04 -21.84
N ARG A 237 1.99 13.92 -22.35
CA ARG A 237 2.27 13.04 -23.49
C ARG A 237 1.96 11.58 -23.15
N ASN A 238 2.45 11.07 -22.02
CA ASN A 238 2.18 9.70 -21.58
C ASN A 238 0.66 9.45 -21.51
N ALA A 239 -0.10 10.39 -20.95
CA ALA A 239 -1.55 10.30 -20.88
C ALA A 239 -2.21 10.26 -22.28
N ILE A 240 -1.77 11.10 -23.21
CA ILE A 240 -2.26 11.11 -24.60
C ILE A 240 -1.95 9.78 -25.29
N GLU A 241 -0.76 9.24 -25.12
CA GLU A 241 -0.34 7.96 -25.73
C GLU A 241 -1.12 6.77 -25.18
N VAL A 242 -1.40 6.76 -23.87
CA VAL A 242 -2.28 5.76 -23.23
C VAL A 242 -3.70 5.82 -23.82
N LEU A 243 -4.20 7.02 -24.15
CA LEU A 243 -5.48 7.22 -24.85
C LEU A 243 -5.42 6.87 -26.34
N GLY A 244 -4.29 6.37 -26.86
CA GLY A 244 -4.11 6.01 -28.28
C GLY A 244 -3.78 7.20 -29.18
N GLY A 245 -3.52 8.37 -28.61
CA GLY A 245 -3.00 9.53 -29.32
C GLY A 245 -1.50 9.43 -29.61
N VAL A 246 -1.00 10.39 -30.38
CA VAL A 246 0.43 10.54 -30.68
C VAL A 246 0.82 12.00 -30.49
N VAL A 247 1.98 12.23 -29.89
CA VAL A 247 2.62 13.55 -29.79
C VAL A 247 4.00 13.44 -30.44
N ASP A 248 4.33 14.39 -31.31
CA ASP A 248 5.64 14.43 -31.96
C ASP A 248 6.75 14.68 -30.92
N GLU A 249 7.89 14.00 -31.06
CA GLU A 249 9.06 14.25 -30.20
C GLU A 249 9.60 15.67 -30.36
N GLU A 250 9.42 16.27 -31.53
CA GLU A 250 9.79 17.66 -31.85
C GLU A 250 8.66 18.66 -31.59
N TYR A 251 7.57 18.26 -30.91
CA TYR A 251 6.41 19.13 -30.68
C TYR A 251 6.79 20.46 -30.02
N ARG A 252 7.73 20.44 -29.07
CA ARG A 252 8.26 21.64 -28.39
C ARG A 252 9.75 21.51 -28.09
N ASP A 253 10.45 22.65 -28.15
CA ASP A 253 11.83 22.77 -27.70
C ASP A 253 11.87 23.12 -26.21
N PHE A 254 12.40 22.21 -25.40
CA PHE A 254 12.60 22.36 -23.96
C PHE A 254 14.06 22.69 -23.59
N SER A 255 14.92 23.02 -24.55
CA SER A 255 16.35 23.29 -24.30
C SER A 255 16.59 24.37 -23.25
N ASP A 256 15.64 25.31 -23.08
CA ASP A 256 15.70 26.37 -22.09
C ASP A 256 14.98 26.07 -20.76
N ASP A 257 14.22 24.98 -20.68
CA ASP A 257 13.44 24.59 -19.50
C ASP A 257 14.32 24.12 -18.32
N GLU A 258 13.98 24.53 -17.11
CA GLU A 258 14.76 24.23 -15.91
C GLU A 258 14.74 22.75 -15.53
N TYR A 259 13.58 22.08 -15.66
CA TYR A 259 13.43 20.65 -15.40
C TYR A 259 14.17 19.81 -16.45
N TYR A 260 14.11 20.22 -17.71
CA TYR A 260 14.86 19.56 -18.78
C TYR A 260 16.38 19.63 -18.55
N LYS A 261 16.88 20.80 -18.17
CA LYS A 261 18.30 21.00 -17.82
C LYS A 261 18.70 20.14 -16.62
N ALA A 262 17.90 20.14 -15.56
CA ALA A 262 18.17 19.34 -14.36
C ALA A 262 18.32 17.84 -14.69
N ILE A 263 17.42 17.27 -15.49
CA ILE A 263 17.47 15.85 -15.88
C ILE A 263 18.70 15.53 -16.74
N LYS A 264 19.11 16.42 -17.65
CA LYS A 264 20.32 16.20 -18.44
C LYS A 264 21.62 16.23 -17.63
N HIS A 265 21.64 16.94 -16.51
CA HIS A 265 22.79 17.02 -15.61
C HIS A 265 22.88 15.85 -14.61
N LEU A 266 21.84 15.02 -14.50
CA LEU A 266 21.84 13.80 -13.69
C LEU A 266 22.46 12.58 -14.41
N LYS A 267 22.94 12.74 -15.65
CA LYS A 267 23.57 11.68 -16.45
C LYS A 267 25.09 11.63 -16.32
#